data_AF-A0A7S1AER7-F1
#
_entry.id   AF-A0A7S1AER7-F1
#
_cell.length_a   1.000
_cell.length_b   1.000
_cell.length_c   1.000
_cell.angle_alpha   90.00
_cell.angle_beta   90.00
_cell.angle_gamma   90.00
#
_symmetry.space_group_name_H-M   'P 1'
#
loop_
_entity.id
_entity.type
_entity.pdbx_description
1 polymer ?
#
loop_
_entity_poly.entity_id
_entity_poly.type
_entity_poly.pdbx_seq_one_letter_code
_entity_poly.pdbx_strand_id
1 'polypeptide(L)'
;AEAESEGESETEAEAEFASLVDDGPLLAPEFQIFTPKFFINYVRLMSNLISVGAYYPCGNQIGNEVRYVSENGKLSPVCTVGKLRWEERDTLNETVSLLDLLLTGGRLTTHTRGTVVRAYESASEGGRLQAAQQAIVLSAEFNTFGNPLGLETVRNIPSWEPPKAVLRPYKALVYFHLGGGADTHNLVVPQECEIYDEYVVARTNLALTPEEVHTIGTSGQRRNCSTFGIHQALPMLKNLYDDGDAAFFVNVGGLARPLTMATYRSSERCMGLFSHSAQTTGAQTLKCQESGTGPRGFGGRIADALASGSAEYQVYTFSVGGTAVWPYGFDVEPKLVADDVNSLESPEALLPTISNITMQKHGNVFAEAFVANFLEAVQSTESDVRLALERSSAAFKVSSGASSGLVTDYRVQNGLQGQLKTVATFISMRETRFAERDFFYVTMGGWDNHRNMKARTNSLFSTINGALEGFVAEMKAQAVWDSVVVVSASEFARTLDSNGDGSDHGWGANHFIVGGGLNGGTVFNKYLEFVKPGSPRDLGRGRFIPEYPWESVAVPIAEWLGVEASQKQTVFPNIQNFGEGDLISVDDLFAGNSSSPGNSSSETA
;
A
#
# COMPACT_ATOMS: atom_id res chain seq x y z
N ALA A 1 -16.20 -22.58 -41.36
CA ALA A 1 -14.84 -22.98 -41.76
C ALA A 1 -14.29 -21.76 -42.48
N GLU A 2 -13.28 -21.05 -42.01
CA GLU A 2 -12.11 -21.47 -41.24
C GLU A 2 -11.85 -20.52 -40.05
N ALA A 3 -11.21 -21.07 -39.02
CA ALA A 3 -10.60 -20.34 -37.93
C ALA A 3 -9.14 -20.11 -38.29
N GLU A 4 -8.67 -18.87 -38.22
CA GLU A 4 -7.24 -18.55 -38.27
C GLU A 4 -6.74 -18.18 -36.87
N SER A 5 -5.57 -18.72 -36.56
CA SER A 5 -4.97 -18.90 -35.24
C SER A 5 -4.20 -17.67 -34.75
N GLU A 6 -4.55 -17.15 -33.58
CA GLU A 6 -3.75 -16.21 -32.79
C GLU A 6 -2.64 -16.96 -32.01
N GLY A 7 -1.64 -17.49 -32.73
CA GLY A 7 -0.58 -18.33 -32.12
C GLY A 7 0.84 -17.77 -32.15
N GLU A 8 1.09 -16.61 -32.75
CA GLU A 8 2.48 -16.20 -33.09
C GLU A 8 2.98 -14.91 -32.40
N SER A 9 2.26 -14.34 -31.42
CA SER A 9 2.73 -13.12 -30.73
C SER A 9 3.31 -13.33 -29.32
N GLU A 10 3.17 -14.53 -28.73
CA GLU A 10 3.70 -14.81 -27.38
C GLU A 10 5.15 -15.32 -27.39
N THR A 11 5.61 -15.92 -28.49
CA THR A 11 6.94 -16.56 -28.55
C THR A 11 8.10 -15.58 -28.75
N GLU A 12 7.87 -14.41 -29.33
CA GLU A 12 8.92 -13.37 -29.46
C GLU A 12 9.15 -12.60 -28.15
N ALA A 13 8.15 -12.54 -27.25
CA ALA A 13 8.29 -11.89 -25.94
C ALA A 13 9.12 -12.74 -24.95
N GLU A 14 9.13 -14.06 -25.08
CA GLU A 14 9.93 -14.96 -24.24
C GLU A 14 11.42 -14.97 -24.64
N ALA A 15 11.75 -14.63 -25.90
CA ALA A 15 13.12 -14.67 -26.40
C ALA A 15 13.99 -13.47 -25.94
N GLU A 16 13.39 -12.30 -25.66
CA GLU A 16 14.12 -11.13 -25.14
C GLU A 16 14.43 -11.22 -23.63
N PHE A 17 13.67 -12.00 -22.86
CA PHE A 17 13.87 -12.19 -21.42
C PHE A 17 15.18 -12.91 -21.06
N ALA A 18 15.74 -13.69 -22.00
CA ALA A 18 16.98 -14.43 -21.79
C ALA A 18 18.24 -13.54 -21.75
N SER A 19 18.14 -12.27 -22.15
CA SER A 19 19.31 -11.37 -22.24
C SER A 19 19.49 -10.42 -21.03
N LEU A 20 18.59 -10.46 -20.05
CA LEU A 20 18.62 -9.62 -18.84
C LEU A 20 19.08 -10.41 -17.60
N VAL A 21 20.14 -11.21 -17.74
CA VAL A 21 20.86 -11.72 -16.56
C VAL A 21 21.67 -10.55 -16.01
N ASP A 22 21.01 -9.76 -15.16
CA ASP A 22 21.63 -8.81 -14.25
C ASP A 22 22.63 -9.57 -13.35
N ASP A 23 23.83 -9.03 -13.13
CA ASP A 23 24.86 -9.56 -12.21
C ASP A 23 24.44 -9.43 -10.72
N GLY A 24 23.14 -9.22 -10.47
CA GLY A 24 22.54 -9.24 -9.14
C GLY A 24 22.63 -10.62 -8.48
N PRO A 25 22.56 -10.69 -7.14
CA PRO A 25 22.53 -11.96 -6.44
C PRO A 25 21.40 -12.83 -6.98
N LEU A 26 21.65 -14.11 -7.24
CA LEU A 26 20.63 -15.09 -7.66
C LEU A 26 19.48 -15.06 -6.63
N LEU A 27 18.36 -14.44 -7.00
CA LEU A 27 17.15 -14.41 -6.19
C LEU A 27 16.25 -15.57 -6.60
N ALA A 28 15.70 -16.27 -5.61
CA ALA A 28 14.60 -17.19 -5.83
C ALA A 28 13.31 -16.37 -6.02
N PRO A 29 12.77 -16.26 -7.25
CA PRO A 29 11.67 -15.34 -7.56
C PRO A 29 10.39 -15.66 -6.77
N GLU A 30 10.23 -16.90 -6.30
CA GLU A 30 9.12 -17.33 -5.45
C GLU A 30 9.11 -16.60 -4.09
N PHE A 31 10.25 -16.08 -3.63
CA PHE A 31 10.32 -15.30 -2.39
C PHE A 31 10.08 -13.80 -2.57
N GLN A 32 9.94 -13.30 -3.80
CA GLN A 32 9.56 -11.90 -4.05
C GLN A 32 8.12 -11.59 -3.60
N ILE A 33 7.27 -12.62 -3.48
CA ILE A 33 5.92 -12.50 -2.90
C ILE A 33 5.91 -12.73 -1.38
N PHE A 34 7.04 -13.07 -0.76
CA PHE A 34 7.14 -13.48 0.64
C PHE A 34 7.21 -12.28 1.60
N THR A 35 6.10 -11.53 1.69
CA THR A 35 5.98 -10.33 2.53
C THR A 35 5.76 -10.68 4.02
N PRO A 36 6.07 -9.78 4.98
CA PRO A 36 5.62 -9.89 6.37
C PRO A 36 4.14 -10.28 6.53
N LYS A 37 3.23 -9.78 5.68
CA LYS A 37 1.82 -10.17 5.68
C LYS A 37 1.62 -11.64 5.30
N PHE A 38 2.24 -12.09 4.22
CA PHE A 38 2.20 -13.51 3.84
C PHE A 38 2.85 -14.39 4.89
N PHE A 39 3.94 -13.93 5.50
CA PHE A 39 4.61 -14.58 6.62
C PHE A 39 3.67 -14.77 7.82
N ILE A 40 3.03 -13.71 8.33
CA ILE A 40 2.13 -13.83 9.50
C ILE A 40 0.99 -14.78 9.17
N ASN A 41 0.41 -14.67 7.97
CA ASN A 41 -0.64 -15.58 7.52
C ASN A 41 -0.15 -17.03 7.38
N TYR A 42 1.08 -17.23 6.91
CA TYR A 42 1.72 -18.54 6.82
C TYR A 42 1.94 -19.16 8.19
N VAL A 43 2.59 -18.43 9.11
CA VAL A 43 2.82 -18.88 10.50
C VAL A 43 1.51 -19.19 11.19
N ARG A 44 0.48 -18.36 10.99
CA ARG A 44 -0.87 -18.59 11.51
C ARG A 44 -1.48 -19.85 10.93
N LEU A 45 -1.46 -20.00 9.61
CA LEU A 45 -2.03 -21.16 8.93
C LEU A 45 -1.38 -22.45 9.41
N MET A 46 -0.05 -22.50 9.45
CA MET A 46 0.69 -23.68 9.86
C MET A 46 0.50 -23.98 11.35
N SER A 47 0.52 -22.95 12.21
CA SER A 47 0.24 -23.09 13.64
C SER A 47 -1.17 -23.62 13.91
N ASN A 48 -2.18 -23.14 13.16
CA ASN A 48 -3.56 -23.56 13.28
C ASN A 48 -3.77 -24.98 12.75
N LEU A 49 -3.11 -25.33 11.64
CA LEU A 49 -3.12 -26.68 11.11
C LEU A 49 -2.54 -27.69 12.11
N ILE A 50 -1.50 -27.32 12.86
CA ILE A 50 -0.87 -28.18 13.86
C ILE A 50 -1.72 -28.27 15.14
N SER A 51 -2.18 -27.13 15.66
CA SER A 51 -2.89 -27.06 16.94
C SER A 51 -4.33 -27.58 16.85
N VAL A 52 -5.03 -27.22 15.77
CA VAL A 52 -6.47 -27.49 15.58
C VAL A 52 -6.74 -28.54 14.49
N GLY A 53 -5.90 -28.64 13.45
CA GLY A 53 -6.07 -29.57 12.33
C GLY A 53 -6.68 -28.92 11.07
N ALA A 54 -7.01 -29.73 10.06
CA ALA A 54 -7.80 -29.28 8.91
C ALA A 54 -9.27 -29.22 9.35
N TYR A 55 -9.67 -28.08 9.90
CA TYR A 55 -10.96 -27.89 10.53
C TYR A 55 -11.63 -26.61 10.04
N TYR A 56 -12.91 -26.73 9.72
CA TYR A 56 -13.87 -25.65 9.66
C TYR A 56 -14.95 -25.88 10.72
N PRO A 57 -15.33 -24.82 11.45
CA PRO A 57 -16.71 -24.54 11.74
C PRO A 57 -17.05 -23.15 11.20
N CYS A 58 -18.31 -22.88 10.91
CA CYS A 58 -18.99 -21.69 11.40
C CYS A 58 -18.13 -20.41 11.68
N GLY A 59 -17.34 -19.90 10.71
CA GLY A 59 -16.33 -18.84 10.93
C GLY A 59 -15.17 -18.80 9.91
N ASN A 60 -14.28 -17.80 10.01
CA ASN A 60 -13.37 -17.34 8.94
C ASN A 60 -11.99 -18.06 8.81
N GLN A 61 -11.88 -19.39 8.59
CA GLN A 61 -10.64 -20.07 8.14
C GLN A 61 -10.89 -21.32 7.23
N ILE A 62 -9.82 -21.88 6.62
CA ILE A 62 -9.71 -22.55 5.28
C ILE A 62 -10.40 -23.95 5.06
N GLY A 63 -11.24 -24.07 3.99
CA GLY A 63 -11.61 -25.20 3.06
C GLY A 63 -11.98 -26.63 3.58
N ASN A 64 -12.81 -27.52 2.98
CA ASN A 64 -13.77 -27.58 1.85
C ASN A 64 -14.81 -28.73 2.14
N GLU A 65 -16.04 -28.61 1.61
CA GLU A 65 -17.21 -29.53 1.60
C GLU A 65 -17.96 -29.89 2.91
N VAL A 66 -19.19 -29.35 3.04
CA VAL A 66 -20.18 -29.71 4.07
C VAL A 66 -21.01 -30.91 3.61
N ARG A 67 -21.00 -32.01 4.37
CA ARG A 67 -22.01 -33.08 4.22
C ARG A 67 -23.21 -32.78 5.11
N TYR A 68 -24.39 -32.86 4.53
CA TYR A 68 -25.65 -32.77 5.28
C TYR A 68 -26.16 -34.18 5.55
N VAL A 69 -26.57 -34.44 6.79
CA VAL A 69 -27.26 -35.68 7.15
C VAL A 69 -28.68 -35.32 7.58
N SER A 70 -29.66 -36.04 7.04
CA SER A 70 -31.06 -35.90 7.40
C SER A 70 -31.38 -36.89 8.52
N GLU A 71 -31.66 -36.37 9.71
CA GLU A 71 -32.30 -37.14 10.79
C GLU A 71 -33.70 -36.53 11.04
N ASN A 72 -34.74 -37.37 10.99
CA ASN A 72 -36.13 -36.97 11.22
C ASN A 72 -36.61 -35.78 10.37
N GLY A 73 -36.12 -35.67 9.12
CA GLY A 73 -36.50 -34.60 8.20
C GLY A 73 -35.81 -33.25 8.46
N LYS A 74 -34.88 -33.18 9.43
CA LYS A 74 -34.06 -32.00 9.70
C LYS A 74 -32.65 -32.22 9.15
N LEU A 75 -32.27 -31.41 8.16
CA LEU A 75 -30.90 -31.38 7.66
C LEU A 75 -30.01 -30.76 8.74
N SER A 76 -29.10 -31.57 9.28
CA SER A 76 -28.07 -31.11 10.20
C SER A 76 -26.71 -31.20 9.50
N PRO A 77 -25.88 -30.14 9.57
CA PRO A 77 -24.51 -30.21 9.04
C PRO A 77 -23.73 -31.23 9.87
N VAL A 78 -23.09 -32.20 9.22
CA VAL A 78 -22.19 -33.15 9.89
C VAL A 78 -20.76 -32.76 9.53
N CYS A 79 -20.02 -32.30 10.53
CA CYS A 79 -18.63 -31.88 10.38
C CYS A 79 -17.72 -33.12 10.29
N THR A 80 -17.00 -33.29 9.18
CA THR A 80 -15.97 -34.32 9.07
C THR A 80 -14.65 -33.82 9.66
N VAL A 81 -14.17 -34.47 10.71
CA VAL A 81 -12.96 -34.07 11.45
C VAL A 81 -11.71 -34.69 10.79
N GLY A 82 -10.92 -33.88 10.10
CA GLY A 82 -9.59 -34.26 9.61
C GLY A 82 -8.50 -33.79 10.57
N LYS A 83 -8.12 -34.60 11.57
CA LYS A 83 -6.91 -34.32 12.39
C LYS A 83 -5.80 -35.26 11.95
N LEU A 84 -4.64 -34.73 11.60
CA LEU A 84 -3.41 -35.52 11.51
C LEU A 84 -3.12 -36.06 12.92
N ARG A 85 -3.41 -37.34 13.15
CA ARG A 85 -3.11 -37.99 14.42
C ARG A 85 -1.66 -38.45 14.40
N TRP A 86 -0.89 -37.88 15.32
CA TRP A 86 0.48 -38.24 15.57
C TRP A 86 0.61 -38.77 16.99
N GLU A 87 1.45 -39.79 17.15
CA GLU A 87 1.76 -40.39 18.45
C GLU A 87 3.26 -40.23 18.71
N GLU A 88 3.60 -39.85 19.94
CA GLU A 88 4.98 -39.81 20.39
C GLU A 88 5.57 -41.22 20.39
N ARG A 89 6.89 -41.31 20.19
CA ARG A 89 7.64 -42.57 20.32
C ARG A 89 8.20 -42.70 21.73
N ASP A 90 8.73 -43.88 22.02
CA ASP A 90 9.26 -44.24 23.34
C ASP A 90 10.38 -43.29 23.80
N THR A 91 11.08 -42.66 22.86
CA THR A 91 12.09 -41.63 23.16
C THR A 91 11.89 -40.34 22.37
N LEU A 92 12.38 -39.24 22.94
CA LEU A 92 12.49 -37.93 22.27
C LEU A 92 13.24 -38.04 20.94
N ASN A 93 14.38 -38.73 20.95
CA ASN A 93 15.22 -38.82 19.75
C ASN A 93 14.52 -39.60 18.63
N GLU A 94 13.77 -40.65 18.95
CA GLU A 94 12.96 -41.37 17.95
C GLU A 94 11.81 -40.51 17.45
N THR A 95 11.14 -39.77 18.33
CA THR A 95 10.07 -38.84 17.97
C THR A 95 10.58 -37.77 16.99
N VAL A 96 11.69 -37.10 17.30
CA VAL A 96 12.27 -36.06 16.44
C VAL A 96 12.80 -36.66 15.13
N SER A 97 13.41 -37.85 15.16
CA SER A 97 13.87 -38.53 13.93
C SER A 97 12.72 -38.89 12.99
N LEU A 98 11.59 -39.31 13.54
CA LEU A 98 10.41 -39.63 12.76
C LEU A 98 9.78 -38.37 12.15
N LEU A 99 9.70 -37.28 12.92
CA LEU A 99 9.22 -36.00 12.41
C LEU A 99 10.14 -35.44 11.32
N ASP A 100 11.45 -35.51 11.51
CA ASP A 100 12.46 -35.10 10.52
C ASP A 100 12.28 -35.85 9.20
N LEU A 101 12.15 -37.18 9.26
CA LEU A 101 11.92 -38.01 8.09
C LEU A 101 10.62 -37.63 7.37
N LEU A 102 9.53 -37.43 8.10
CA LEU A 102 8.20 -37.25 7.50
C LEU A 102 7.94 -35.83 7.00
N LEU A 103 8.45 -34.82 7.70
CA LEU A 103 8.18 -33.42 7.38
C LEU A 103 9.25 -32.81 6.48
N THR A 104 10.49 -33.33 6.53
CA THR A 104 11.58 -32.76 5.73
C THR A 104 12.28 -33.78 4.83
N GLY A 105 11.99 -35.08 4.97
CA GLY A 105 12.72 -36.13 4.27
C GLY A 105 14.06 -36.48 4.93
N GLY A 106 14.24 -36.18 6.23
CA GLY A 106 15.49 -36.43 6.96
C GLY A 106 16.56 -35.37 6.71
N ARG A 107 16.14 -34.13 6.43
CA ARG A 107 17.02 -33.04 6.00
C ARG A 107 17.34 -32.03 7.09
N LEU A 108 16.78 -32.16 8.29
CA LEU A 108 17.07 -31.22 9.38
C LEU A 108 18.59 -31.09 9.61
N THR A 109 19.08 -29.85 9.64
CA THR A 109 20.46 -29.61 10.05
C THR A 109 20.62 -29.93 11.53
N THR A 110 21.87 -30.10 11.99
CA THR A 110 22.16 -30.30 13.42
C THR A 110 21.63 -29.14 14.27
N HIS A 111 21.70 -27.91 13.75
CA HIS A 111 21.23 -26.71 14.43
C HIS A 111 19.70 -26.65 14.52
N THR A 112 19.00 -26.87 13.41
CA THR A 112 17.53 -26.89 13.40
C THR A 112 17.01 -28.03 14.27
N ARG A 113 17.61 -29.22 14.19
CA ARG A 113 17.27 -30.35 15.07
C ARG A 113 17.41 -30.01 16.55
N GLY A 114 18.49 -29.32 16.93
CA GLY A 114 18.66 -28.82 18.30
C GLY A 114 17.58 -27.81 18.72
N THR A 115 17.06 -27.03 17.78
CA THR A 115 15.94 -26.11 18.03
C THR A 115 14.61 -26.83 18.19
N VAL A 116 14.35 -27.86 17.38
CA VAL A 116 13.17 -28.73 17.51
C VAL A 116 13.16 -29.43 18.86
N VAL A 117 14.30 -29.97 19.30
CA VAL A 117 14.45 -30.57 20.62
C VAL A 117 14.14 -29.58 21.74
N ARG A 118 14.71 -28.36 21.68
CA ARG A 118 14.44 -27.31 22.68
C ARG A 118 12.97 -26.91 22.73
N ALA A 119 12.30 -26.77 21.58
CA ALA A 119 10.88 -26.46 21.50
C ALA A 119 10.02 -27.57 22.14
N TYR A 120 10.35 -28.84 21.85
CA TYR A 120 9.69 -30.00 22.45
C TYR A 120 9.84 -30.03 23.98
N GLU A 121 11.05 -29.82 24.50
CA GLU A 121 11.34 -29.88 25.93
C GLU A 121 10.73 -28.71 26.72
N SER A 122 10.64 -27.53 26.10
CA SER A 122 10.11 -26.32 26.73
C SER A 122 8.58 -26.28 26.80
N ALA A 123 7.90 -27.15 26.04
CA ALA A 123 6.45 -27.21 26.00
C ALA A 123 5.86 -28.08 27.14
N SER A 124 4.61 -27.76 27.52
CA SER A 124 3.83 -28.59 28.46
C SER A 124 3.65 -30.01 27.91
N GLU A 125 3.50 -31.00 28.78
CA GLU A 125 3.43 -32.43 28.44
C GLU A 125 2.45 -32.75 27.29
N GLY A 126 1.27 -32.12 27.24
CA GLY A 126 0.29 -32.30 26.15
C GLY A 126 0.52 -31.48 24.88
N GLY A 127 1.61 -30.70 24.82
CA GLY A 127 1.94 -29.74 23.75
C GLY A 127 3.28 -29.99 23.06
N ARG A 128 4.08 -30.98 23.53
CA ARG A 128 5.46 -31.18 23.09
C ARG A 128 5.58 -31.53 21.63
N LEU A 129 4.72 -32.43 21.16
CA LEU A 129 4.66 -32.83 19.76
C LEU A 129 4.28 -31.66 18.85
N GLN A 130 3.29 -30.85 19.24
CA GLN A 130 2.92 -29.65 18.47
C GLN A 130 4.07 -28.63 18.42
N ALA A 131 4.79 -28.42 19.53
CA ALA A 131 5.91 -27.50 19.56
C ALA A 131 7.07 -27.95 18.65
N ALA A 132 7.38 -29.25 18.63
CA ALA A 132 8.35 -29.81 17.68
C ALA A 132 7.90 -29.65 16.22
N GLN A 133 6.62 -29.91 15.93
CA GLN A 133 6.05 -29.72 14.59
C GLN A 133 6.12 -28.25 14.17
N GLN A 134 5.79 -27.33 15.07
CA GLN A 134 5.87 -25.88 14.84
C GLN A 134 7.30 -25.46 14.52
N ALA A 135 8.30 -25.94 15.26
CA ALA A 135 9.69 -25.65 14.96
C ALA A 135 10.11 -26.15 13.56
N ILE A 136 9.63 -27.33 13.14
CA ILE A 136 9.97 -27.88 11.81
C ILE A 136 9.29 -27.09 10.69
N VAL A 137 8.00 -26.77 10.79
CA VAL A 137 7.29 -26.06 9.69
C VAL A 137 7.78 -24.62 9.48
N LEU A 138 8.42 -24.02 10.47
CA LEU A 138 9.04 -22.69 10.38
C LEU A 138 10.47 -22.75 9.82
N SER A 139 11.01 -23.94 9.57
CA SER A 139 12.40 -24.13 9.16
C SER A 139 12.58 -24.10 7.64
N ALA A 140 13.79 -23.77 7.19
CA ALA A 140 14.11 -23.76 5.76
C ALA A 140 13.97 -25.15 5.14
N GLU A 141 14.26 -26.19 5.92
CA GLU A 141 14.19 -27.59 5.50
C GLU A 141 12.78 -28.02 5.17
N PHE A 142 11.76 -27.52 5.87
CA PHE A 142 10.37 -27.77 5.49
C PHE A 142 9.95 -26.97 4.25
N ASN A 143 10.39 -25.72 4.17
CA ASN A 143 9.88 -24.75 3.19
C ASN A 143 10.63 -24.73 1.85
N THR A 144 11.73 -25.46 1.73
CA THR A 144 12.58 -25.44 0.53
C THR A 144 12.97 -26.85 0.09
N PHE A 145 13.20 -27.00 -1.21
CA PHE A 145 13.70 -28.24 -1.80
C PHE A 145 15.24 -28.28 -1.83
N GLY A 146 15.80 -29.49 -1.84
CA GLY A 146 17.23 -29.72 -1.90
C GLY A 146 17.91 -29.81 -0.52
N ASN A 147 19.22 -30.07 -0.52
CA ASN A 147 20.01 -30.12 0.71
C ASN A 147 20.16 -28.69 1.27
N PRO A 148 19.79 -28.41 2.53
CA PRO A 148 19.85 -27.06 3.11
C PRO A 148 21.28 -26.53 3.24
N LEU A 149 22.27 -27.42 3.40
CA LEU A 149 23.68 -27.07 3.57
C LEU A 149 23.89 -26.04 4.71
N GLY A 150 23.34 -26.34 5.90
CA GLY A 150 23.47 -25.48 7.07
C GLY A 150 24.94 -25.24 7.43
N LEU A 151 25.31 -23.97 7.55
CA LEU A 151 26.66 -23.52 7.87
C LEU A 151 26.80 -23.31 9.39
N GLU A 152 28.02 -23.42 9.90
CA GLU A 152 28.34 -23.05 11.29
C GLU A 152 28.34 -21.52 11.50
N THR A 153 28.46 -20.76 10.41
CA THR A 153 28.41 -19.31 10.46
C THR A 153 27.00 -18.85 10.83
N VAL A 154 26.90 -18.09 11.92
CA VAL A 154 25.66 -17.52 12.39
C VAL A 154 25.38 -16.21 11.64
N ARG A 155 24.11 -15.94 11.33
CA ARG A 155 23.66 -14.67 10.76
C ARG A 155 23.83 -13.56 11.80
N ASN A 156 24.44 -12.45 11.38
CA ASN A 156 24.46 -11.25 12.20
C ASN A 156 23.05 -10.64 12.18
N ILE A 157 22.38 -10.66 13.32
CA ILE A 157 21.08 -10.02 13.51
C ILE A 157 21.39 -8.60 14.00
N PRO A 158 21.09 -7.54 13.23
CA PRO A 158 21.30 -6.17 13.68
C PRO A 158 20.59 -5.96 15.02
N SER A 159 21.31 -5.46 16.02
CA SER A 159 20.69 -5.05 17.28
C SER A 159 19.76 -3.87 17.00
N TRP A 160 18.51 -3.95 17.45
CA TRP A 160 17.62 -2.79 17.42
C TRP A 160 18.23 -1.68 18.29
N GLU A 161 18.64 -0.58 17.65
CA GLU A 161 19.02 0.63 18.37
C GLU A 161 17.77 1.51 18.56
N PRO A 162 17.51 2.00 19.78
CA PRO A 162 16.43 2.95 20.01
C PRO A 162 16.64 4.21 19.14
N PRO A 163 15.57 4.74 18.50
CA PRO A 163 15.66 5.97 17.75
C PRO A 163 16.23 7.11 18.60
N LYS A 164 16.95 8.04 17.97
CA LYS A 164 17.42 9.26 18.64
C LYS A 164 16.21 10.09 19.03
N ALA A 165 16.11 10.51 20.30
CA ALA A 165 15.02 11.32 20.83
C ALA A 165 15.12 12.79 20.40
N VAL A 166 15.03 13.05 19.09
CA VAL A 166 14.81 14.38 18.52
C VAL A 166 13.36 14.43 18.07
N LEU A 167 12.55 15.27 18.71
CA LEU A 167 11.11 15.39 18.43
C LEU A 167 10.83 16.73 17.75
N ARG A 168 10.89 16.76 16.41
CA ARG A 168 10.32 17.84 15.60
C ARG A 168 8.82 17.62 15.39
N PRO A 169 8.09 18.65 14.90
CA PRO A 169 6.67 18.49 14.58
C PRO A 169 6.45 17.32 13.62
N TYR A 170 5.54 16.42 14.00
CA TYR A 170 5.18 15.24 13.24
C TYR A 170 4.45 15.60 11.93
N LYS A 171 4.65 14.82 10.86
CA LYS A 171 3.83 14.87 9.65
C LYS A 171 3.62 13.46 9.08
N ALA A 172 2.45 13.20 8.50
CA ALA A 172 2.14 11.94 7.85
C ALA A 172 1.53 12.12 6.46
N LEU A 173 1.96 11.29 5.52
CA LEU A 173 1.40 11.18 4.18
C LEU A 173 0.76 9.79 3.99
N VAL A 174 -0.54 9.78 3.73
CA VAL A 174 -1.28 8.59 3.32
C VAL A 174 -1.51 8.65 1.81
N TYR A 175 -0.84 7.78 1.06
CA TYR A 175 -1.07 7.61 -0.37
C TYR A 175 -2.17 6.57 -0.57
N PHE A 176 -3.34 7.04 -1.03
CA PHE A 176 -4.51 6.22 -1.24
C PHE A 176 -4.68 5.85 -2.71
N HIS A 177 -4.27 4.63 -3.05
CA HIS A 177 -4.36 4.12 -4.41
C HIS A 177 -5.75 3.54 -4.73
N LEU A 178 -6.38 4.07 -5.78
CA LEU A 178 -7.62 3.61 -6.38
C LEU A 178 -7.29 2.63 -7.52
N GLY A 179 -7.02 1.38 -7.16
CA GLY A 179 -6.49 0.37 -8.07
C GLY A 179 -7.53 -0.12 -9.09
N GLY A 180 -7.17 -0.03 -10.37
CA GLY A 180 -8.00 -0.45 -11.49
C GLY A 180 -8.49 0.70 -12.34
N GLY A 181 -7.85 1.87 -12.35
CA GLY A 181 -8.18 2.98 -13.24
C GLY A 181 -9.52 3.65 -12.92
N ALA A 182 -9.54 4.51 -11.90
CA ALA A 182 -10.75 5.11 -11.38
C ALA A 182 -11.42 6.08 -12.37
N ASP A 183 -12.76 6.07 -12.42
CA ASP A 183 -13.52 7.12 -13.11
C ASP A 183 -13.53 8.41 -12.28
N THR A 184 -12.44 9.14 -12.43
CA THR A 184 -12.22 10.41 -11.76
C THR A 184 -12.87 11.58 -12.48
N HIS A 185 -13.41 11.37 -13.68
CA HIS A 185 -14.27 12.37 -14.31
C HIS A 185 -15.60 12.49 -13.55
N ASN A 186 -16.09 11.40 -12.91
CA ASN A 186 -17.31 11.42 -12.09
C ASN A 186 -17.03 11.80 -10.63
N LEU A 187 -15.75 11.91 -10.24
CA LEU A 187 -15.36 12.42 -8.93
C LEU A 187 -15.61 13.93 -8.83
N VAL A 188 -15.14 14.69 -9.82
CA VAL A 188 -15.29 16.14 -9.93
C VAL A 188 -15.78 16.53 -11.33
N VAL A 189 -16.99 17.05 -11.39
CA VAL A 189 -17.73 17.28 -12.63
C VAL A 189 -17.87 18.79 -12.86
N PRO A 190 -17.55 19.34 -14.04
CA PRO A 190 -17.85 20.75 -14.34
C PRO A 190 -19.35 21.00 -14.27
N GLN A 191 -19.78 22.17 -13.81
CA GLN A 191 -21.19 22.55 -13.70
C GLN A 191 -21.39 23.96 -14.22
N GLU A 192 -22.61 24.27 -14.66
CA GLU A 192 -23.02 25.64 -15.03
C GLU A 192 -22.09 26.33 -16.06
N CYS A 193 -21.48 25.55 -16.96
CA CYS A 193 -20.51 26.05 -17.93
C CYS A 193 -20.49 25.20 -19.21
N GLU A 194 -19.95 25.73 -20.31
CA GLU A 194 -19.93 25.03 -21.61
C GLU A 194 -19.16 23.68 -21.58
N ILE A 195 -18.24 23.51 -20.63
CA ILE A 195 -17.51 22.26 -20.43
C ILE A 195 -18.47 21.15 -19.95
N TYR A 196 -19.48 21.49 -19.14
CA TYR A 196 -20.51 20.54 -18.71
C TYR A 196 -21.35 20.04 -19.89
N ASP A 197 -21.71 20.93 -20.83
CA ASP A 197 -22.46 20.53 -22.02
C ASP A 197 -21.66 19.52 -22.88
N GLU A 198 -20.35 19.78 -23.07
CA GLU A 198 -19.46 18.84 -23.76
C GLU A 198 -19.31 17.51 -23.00
N TYR A 199 -19.23 17.59 -21.68
CA TYR A 199 -19.18 16.43 -20.79
C TYR A 199 -20.40 15.53 -20.92
N VAL A 200 -21.61 16.10 -20.92
CA VAL A 200 -22.87 15.33 -21.06
C VAL A 200 -22.89 14.60 -22.41
N VAL A 201 -22.47 15.28 -23.48
CA VAL A 201 -22.39 14.68 -24.82
C VAL A 201 -21.35 13.55 -24.89
N ALA A 202 -20.16 13.75 -24.32
CA ALA A 202 -19.10 12.75 -24.34
C ALA A 202 -19.47 11.50 -23.53
N ARG A 203 -20.03 11.70 -22.33
CA ARG A 203 -20.33 10.64 -21.36
C ARG A 203 -21.59 9.85 -21.69
N THR A 204 -22.52 10.45 -22.40
CA THR A 204 -23.83 9.86 -22.71
C THR A 204 -24.55 9.33 -21.47
N ASN A 205 -24.72 8.01 -21.33
CA ASN A 205 -25.39 7.38 -20.19
C ASN A 205 -24.58 7.36 -18.89
N LEU A 206 -23.29 7.70 -18.94
CA LEU A 206 -22.41 7.79 -17.76
C LEU A 206 -22.38 9.20 -17.15
N ALA A 207 -23.03 10.18 -17.78
CA ALA A 207 -23.08 11.54 -17.28
C ALA A 207 -23.78 11.59 -15.92
N LEU A 208 -23.32 12.50 -15.06
CA LEU A 208 -23.99 12.86 -13.82
C LEU A 208 -24.76 14.15 -14.04
N THR A 209 -26.00 14.18 -13.57
CA THR A 209 -26.81 15.41 -13.58
C THR A 209 -26.45 16.31 -12.40
N PRO A 210 -26.88 17.59 -12.39
CA PRO A 210 -26.61 18.50 -11.27
C PRO A 210 -27.20 18.00 -9.94
N GLU A 211 -28.24 17.15 -9.96
CA GLU A 211 -28.83 16.54 -8.77
C GLU A 211 -28.03 15.34 -8.23
N GLU A 212 -27.13 14.77 -9.03
CA GLU A 212 -26.27 13.63 -8.66
C GLU A 212 -24.90 14.07 -8.09
N VAL A 213 -24.73 15.37 -7.80
CA VAL A 213 -23.49 15.96 -7.29
C VAL A 213 -23.73 16.97 -6.16
N HIS A 214 -22.71 17.19 -5.35
CA HIS A 214 -22.62 18.26 -4.36
C HIS A 214 -21.85 19.44 -4.96
N THR A 215 -22.52 20.57 -5.17
CA THR A 215 -21.94 21.75 -5.84
C THR A 215 -20.85 22.44 -5.01
N ILE A 216 -19.70 22.69 -5.61
CA ILE A 216 -18.56 23.44 -5.08
C ILE A 216 -18.17 24.60 -6.01
N GLY A 217 -17.64 25.67 -5.43
CA GLY A 217 -17.08 26.81 -6.17
C GLY A 217 -15.56 26.78 -6.21
N THR A 218 -14.96 27.26 -7.30
CA THR A 218 -13.53 27.51 -7.44
C THR A 218 -13.29 28.68 -8.42
N SER A 219 -12.07 29.22 -8.45
CA SER A 219 -11.71 30.32 -9.33
C SER A 219 -10.58 29.96 -10.30
N GLY A 220 -10.38 30.80 -11.32
CA GLY A 220 -9.24 30.68 -12.24
C GLY A 220 -9.33 29.53 -13.25
N GLN A 221 -10.43 28.81 -13.35
CA GLN A 221 -10.62 27.73 -14.31
C GLN A 221 -10.91 28.25 -15.74
N ARG A 222 -10.74 27.38 -16.73
CA ARG A 222 -10.93 27.73 -18.16
C ARG A 222 -12.39 27.93 -18.52
N ARG A 223 -12.62 28.67 -19.62
CA ARG A 223 -13.96 28.94 -20.19
C ARG A 223 -14.97 29.46 -19.15
N ASN A 224 -14.47 30.24 -18.19
CA ASN A 224 -15.24 30.81 -17.07
C ASN A 224 -16.00 29.77 -16.22
N CYS A 225 -15.58 28.50 -16.24
CA CYS A 225 -16.22 27.45 -15.46
C CYS A 225 -15.81 27.55 -13.98
N SER A 226 -16.60 28.22 -13.15
CA SER A 226 -16.29 28.44 -11.73
C SER A 226 -17.03 27.48 -10.77
N THR A 227 -18.00 26.74 -11.30
CA THR A 227 -18.82 25.80 -10.53
C THR A 227 -18.46 24.36 -10.93
N PHE A 228 -18.25 23.50 -9.94
CA PHE A 228 -18.04 22.07 -10.11
C PHE A 228 -18.93 21.29 -9.16
N GLY A 229 -19.04 19.97 -9.34
CA GLY A 229 -19.78 19.07 -8.48
C GLY A 229 -18.92 17.90 -8.02
N ILE A 230 -18.95 17.61 -6.72
CA ILE A 230 -18.39 16.38 -6.14
C ILE A 230 -19.45 15.28 -6.24
N HIS A 231 -19.11 14.04 -6.59
CA HIS A 231 -20.08 12.94 -6.64
C HIS A 231 -20.96 12.87 -5.37
N GLN A 232 -22.28 12.67 -5.52
CA GLN A 232 -23.24 12.63 -4.39
C GLN A 232 -22.93 11.65 -3.26
N ALA A 233 -22.12 10.62 -3.53
CA ALA A 233 -21.77 9.57 -2.58
C ALA A 233 -20.60 9.97 -1.66
N LEU A 234 -20.09 11.21 -1.80
CA LEU A 234 -18.97 11.75 -1.02
C LEU A 234 -19.37 13.02 -0.22
N PRO A 235 -20.47 13.02 0.57
CA PRO A 235 -20.84 14.18 1.39
C PRO A 235 -19.74 14.59 2.39
N MET A 236 -18.95 13.64 2.91
CA MET A 236 -17.81 13.94 3.78
C MET A 236 -16.73 14.74 3.06
N LEU A 237 -16.41 14.37 1.80
CA LEU A 237 -15.43 15.10 1.01
C LEU A 237 -15.92 16.52 0.69
N LYS A 238 -17.23 16.69 0.48
CA LYS A 238 -17.86 18.01 0.33
C LYS A 238 -17.69 18.86 1.59
N ASN A 239 -18.00 18.30 2.76
CA ASN A 239 -17.86 19.02 4.03
C ASN A 239 -16.40 19.45 4.26
N LEU A 240 -15.44 18.55 4.00
CA LEU A 240 -14.02 18.89 4.11
C LEU A 240 -13.60 20.00 3.13
N TYR A 241 -14.15 20.01 1.91
CA TYR A 241 -13.87 21.07 0.94
C TYR A 241 -14.38 22.43 1.46
N ASP A 242 -15.60 22.45 2.01
CA ASP A 242 -16.19 23.67 2.58
C ASP A 242 -15.42 24.16 3.83
N ASP A 243 -14.88 23.23 4.61
CA ASP A 243 -14.08 23.52 5.80
C ASP A 243 -12.64 23.97 5.45
N GLY A 244 -12.22 23.87 4.18
CA GLY A 244 -10.83 24.13 3.76
C GLY A 244 -9.86 22.95 4.00
N ASP A 245 -10.37 21.82 4.48
CA ASP A 245 -9.63 20.58 4.78
C ASP A 245 -9.52 19.65 3.54
N ALA A 246 -10.01 20.06 2.37
CA ALA A 246 -9.88 19.29 1.13
C ALA A 246 -9.66 20.17 -0.11
N ALA A 247 -8.98 19.60 -1.11
CA ALA A 247 -8.80 20.19 -2.43
C ALA A 247 -8.81 19.12 -3.52
N PHE A 248 -8.92 19.56 -4.78
CA PHE A 248 -8.83 18.69 -5.96
C PHE A 248 -7.67 19.08 -6.87
N PHE A 249 -7.07 18.09 -7.51
CA PHE A 249 -6.12 18.25 -8.61
C PHE A 249 -6.77 17.70 -9.87
N VAL A 250 -6.89 18.51 -10.92
CA VAL A 250 -7.53 18.08 -12.16
C VAL A 250 -6.53 17.96 -13.30
N ASN A 251 -6.85 17.09 -14.27
CA ASN A 251 -6.07 16.91 -15.50
C ASN A 251 -4.60 16.49 -15.24
N VAL A 252 -4.43 15.58 -14.26
CA VAL A 252 -3.13 15.05 -13.80
C VAL A 252 -2.91 13.65 -14.35
N GLY A 253 -1.68 13.30 -14.71
CA GLY A 253 -1.32 11.91 -15.00
C GLY A 253 0.17 11.70 -15.17
N GLY A 254 0.57 10.46 -15.44
CA GLY A 254 1.96 10.14 -15.73
C GLY A 254 2.43 10.85 -16.99
N LEU A 255 3.49 11.66 -16.88
CA LEU A 255 4.15 12.35 -17.98
C LEU A 255 5.66 12.29 -17.76
N ALA A 256 6.41 11.94 -18.81
CA ALA A 256 7.87 12.13 -18.80
C ALA A 256 8.24 13.59 -19.08
N ARG A 257 7.42 14.28 -19.88
CA ARG A 257 7.52 15.68 -20.29
C ARG A 257 6.16 16.18 -20.79
N PRO A 258 5.91 17.49 -20.92
CA PRO A 258 4.67 18.02 -21.46
C PRO A 258 4.33 17.43 -22.83
N LEU A 259 3.06 17.01 -23.01
CA LEU A 259 2.61 16.31 -24.20
C LEU A 259 1.29 16.87 -24.73
N THR A 260 1.15 16.84 -26.06
CA THR A 260 -0.06 17.21 -26.80
C THR A 260 -0.29 16.20 -27.92
N MET A 261 -1.45 16.21 -28.58
CA MET A 261 -1.69 15.34 -29.73
C MET A 261 -0.66 15.57 -30.86
N ALA A 262 -0.22 16.81 -31.06
CA ALA A 262 0.77 17.16 -32.07
C ALA A 262 2.16 16.54 -31.79
N THR A 263 2.53 16.41 -30.51
CA THR A 263 3.84 15.90 -30.08
C THR A 263 3.80 14.44 -29.63
N TYR A 264 2.60 13.84 -29.51
CA TYR A 264 2.37 12.49 -28.98
C TYR A 264 3.19 11.37 -29.65
N ARG A 265 3.46 11.51 -30.96
CA ARG A 265 4.22 10.52 -31.74
C ARG A 265 5.72 10.76 -31.77
N SER A 266 6.19 11.97 -31.46
CA SER A 266 7.59 12.37 -31.63
C SER A 266 8.33 12.61 -30.31
N SER A 267 7.61 12.73 -29.20
CA SER A 267 8.17 12.94 -27.86
C SER A 267 8.27 11.64 -27.06
N GLU A 268 9.21 11.60 -26.12
CA GLU A 268 9.24 10.54 -25.10
C GLU A 268 7.94 10.56 -24.29
N ARG A 269 7.40 9.38 -24.03
CA ARG A 269 6.10 9.16 -23.39
C ARG A 269 6.19 7.98 -22.44
N CYS A 270 5.16 7.84 -21.61
CA CYS A 270 5.04 6.66 -20.77
C CYS A 270 4.97 5.38 -21.60
N MET A 271 5.62 4.33 -21.13
CA MET A 271 5.52 2.99 -21.67
C MET A 271 4.22 2.33 -21.22
N GLY A 272 3.69 1.41 -22.03
CA GLY A 272 2.52 0.62 -21.65
C GLY A 272 1.28 1.45 -21.29
N LEU A 273 1.05 2.57 -21.98
CA LEU A 273 -0.20 3.32 -21.83
C LEU A 273 -1.39 2.36 -21.98
N PHE A 274 -2.37 2.53 -21.10
CA PHE A 274 -3.56 1.71 -20.90
C PHE A 274 -3.34 0.32 -20.28
N SER A 275 -2.12 -0.03 -19.85
CA SER A 275 -1.85 -1.23 -19.04
C SER A 275 -1.89 -0.93 -17.54
N HIS A 276 -2.63 -1.73 -16.77
CA HIS A 276 -2.69 -1.59 -15.32
C HIS A 276 -1.31 -1.71 -14.67
N SER A 277 -0.53 -2.74 -15.00
CA SER A 277 0.77 -2.98 -14.35
C SER A 277 1.79 -1.88 -14.66
N ALA A 278 1.90 -1.51 -15.94
CA ALA A 278 2.85 -0.49 -16.38
C ALA A 278 2.50 0.90 -15.82
N GLN A 279 1.23 1.32 -15.92
CA GLN A 279 0.83 2.63 -15.43
C GLN A 279 0.74 2.70 -13.90
N THR A 280 0.43 1.59 -13.21
CA THR A 280 0.53 1.56 -11.73
C THR A 280 1.97 1.81 -11.31
N THR A 281 2.92 1.13 -11.95
CA THR A 281 4.35 1.34 -11.70
C THR A 281 4.73 2.78 -12.02
N GLY A 282 4.39 3.29 -13.22
CA GLY A 282 4.71 4.66 -13.64
C GLY A 282 4.13 5.74 -12.72
N ALA A 283 2.89 5.59 -12.24
CA ALA A 283 2.27 6.52 -11.31
C ALA A 283 2.94 6.50 -9.91
N GLN A 284 3.40 5.32 -9.46
CA GLN A 284 4.05 5.17 -8.16
C GLN A 284 5.54 5.53 -8.17
N THR A 285 6.21 5.46 -9.32
CA THR A 285 7.64 5.77 -9.46
C THR A 285 7.88 7.20 -9.98
N LEU A 286 6.89 7.82 -10.62
CA LEU A 286 7.03 9.05 -11.42
C LEU A 286 8.00 8.90 -12.60
N LYS A 287 8.28 7.66 -13.01
CA LYS A 287 9.20 7.30 -14.09
C LYS A 287 8.49 6.40 -15.08
N CYS A 288 7.36 6.87 -15.61
CA CYS A 288 6.49 6.08 -16.48
C CYS A 288 7.13 5.71 -17.82
N GLN A 289 8.20 6.38 -18.22
CA GLN A 289 8.99 6.09 -19.43
C GLN A 289 10.02 4.96 -19.24
N GLU A 290 10.18 4.47 -18.01
CA GLU A 290 11.09 3.38 -17.67
C GLU A 290 10.25 2.15 -17.27
N SER A 291 10.73 0.96 -17.62
CA SER A 291 10.08 -0.30 -17.26
C SER A 291 10.52 -0.79 -15.87
N GLY A 292 9.66 -1.59 -15.25
CA GLY A 292 9.97 -2.24 -13.98
C GLY A 292 10.02 -1.28 -12.78
N THR A 293 10.45 -1.81 -11.64
CA THR A 293 10.39 -1.13 -10.33
C THR A 293 11.74 -0.56 -9.89
N GLY A 294 12.78 -0.71 -10.72
CA GLY A 294 14.13 -0.20 -10.50
C GLY A 294 14.21 1.30 -10.17
N PRO A 295 13.35 2.19 -10.74
CA PRO A 295 13.34 3.60 -10.36
C PRO A 295 12.90 3.89 -8.92
N ARG A 296 12.41 2.86 -8.19
CA ARG A 296 11.83 2.94 -6.83
C ARG A 296 10.61 3.87 -6.75
N GLY A 297 9.87 3.79 -5.66
CA GLY A 297 8.67 4.60 -5.45
C GLY A 297 9.01 6.03 -5.05
N PHE A 298 8.24 7.01 -5.50
CA PHE A 298 8.52 8.40 -5.11
C PHE A 298 8.27 8.66 -3.62
N GLY A 299 7.34 7.94 -2.98
CA GLY A 299 7.15 8.02 -1.52
C GLY A 299 8.38 7.56 -0.76
N GLY A 300 8.99 6.46 -1.19
CA GLY A 300 10.26 5.98 -0.66
C GLY A 300 11.43 6.94 -0.91
N ARG A 301 11.54 7.51 -2.12
CA ARG A 301 12.59 8.51 -2.40
C ARG A 301 12.42 9.80 -1.59
N ILE A 302 11.19 10.23 -1.32
CA ILE A 302 10.92 11.32 -0.37
C ILE A 302 11.44 10.93 1.03
N ALA A 303 11.15 9.70 1.47
CA ALA A 303 11.61 9.21 2.76
C ALA A 303 13.14 9.17 2.87
N ASP A 304 13.84 8.68 1.85
CA ASP A 304 15.30 8.70 1.75
C ASP A 304 15.86 10.12 1.86
N ALA A 305 15.27 11.07 1.13
CA ALA A 305 15.69 12.46 1.15
C ALA A 305 15.51 13.09 2.54
N LEU A 306 14.40 12.81 3.21
CA LEU A 306 14.15 13.31 4.57
C LEU A 306 15.09 12.69 5.61
N ALA A 307 15.41 11.39 5.47
CA ALA A 307 16.31 10.68 6.37
C ALA A 307 17.78 11.09 6.20
N SER A 308 18.20 11.41 4.97
CA SER A 308 19.58 11.80 4.62
C SER A 308 19.81 13.32 4.50
N GLY A 309 18.75 14.12 4.61
CA GLY A 309 18.82 15.58 4.56
C GLY A 309 19.55 16.17 5.78
N SER A 310 19.80 17.48 5.75
CA SER A 310 20.52 18.19 6.84
C SER A 310 19.85 18.03 8.21
N ALA A 311 18.54 17.81 8.19
CA ALA A 311 17.74 17.64 9.38
C ALA A 311 17.71 16.18 9.88
N GLU A 312 18.06 15.18 9.05
CA GLU A 312 18.06 13.75 9.40
C GLU A 312 16.75 13.31 10.11
N TYR A 313 15.60 13.43 9.44
CA TYR A 313 14.30 13.09 10.03
C TYR A 313 14.22 11.61 10.42
N GLN A 314 13.54 11.31 11.53
CA GLN A 314 13.11 9.95 11.85
C GLN A 314 11.90 9.59 10.98
N VAL A 315 12.18 8.86 9.89
CA VAL A 315 11.19 8.50 8.87
C VAL A 315 10.82 7.03 8.95
N TYR A 316 9.53 6.74 8.81
CA TYR A 316 9.03 5.38 8.62
C TYR A 316 8.09 5.30 7.42
N THR A 317 8.31 4.30 6.57
CA THR A 317 7.42 3.99 5.45
C THR A 317 6.70 2.67 5.72
N PHE A 318 5.42 2.62 5.38
CA PHE A 318 4.55 1.47 5.62
C PHE A 318 3.74 1.15 4.38
N SER A 319 3.60 -0.14 4.06
CA SER A 319 2.60 -0.59 3.11
C SER A 319 1.52 -1.39 3.81
N VAL A 320 0.37 -0.75 4.02
CA VAL A 320 -0.79 -1.33 4.72
C VAL A 320 -1.70 -2.05 3.73
N GLY A 321 -1.83 -1.51 2.51
CA GLY A 321 -2.69 -2.06 1.46
C GLY A 321 -2.15 -3.28 0.71
N GLY A 322 -0.99 -3.83 1.09
CA GLY A 322 -0.31 -4.92 0.38
C GLY A 322 0.95 -4.45 -0.36
N THR A 323 1.49 -5.28 -1.26
CA THR A 323 2.72 -4.96 -2.00
C THR A 323 2.49 -3.79 -2.97
N ALA A 324 3.31 -2.76 -2.87
CA ALA A 324 3.28 -1.59 -3.74
C ALA A 324 4.70 -1.06 -3.93
N VAL A 325 5.00 -0.39 -5.04
CA VAL A 325 6.33 0.18 -5.31
C VAL A 325 6.49 1.52 -4.59
N TRP A 326 5.40 2.28 -4.45
CA TRP A 326 5.39 3.64 -3.91
C TRP A 326 6.18 3.86 -2.60
N PRO A 327 6.07 3.01 -1.56
CA PRO A 327 6.75 3.25 -0.29
C PRO A 327 8.22 2.79 -0.27
N TYR A 328 8.72 2.14 -1.32
CA TYR A 328 10.10 1.63 -1.38
C TYR A 328 11.07 2.71 -1.86
N GLY A 329 12.03 3.07 -1.02
CA GLY A 329 13.18 3.90 -1.35
C GLY A 329 14.41 3.06 -1.73
N PHE A 330 15.57 3.70 -1.73
CA PHE A 330 16.88 3.05 -1.82
C PHE A 330 17.47 2.77 -0.44
N ASP A 331 17.20 3.62 0.55
CA ASP A 331 17.80 3.55 1.90
C ASP A 331 16.76 3.23 2.97
N VAL A 332 15.56 3.81 2.88
CA VAL A 332 14.44 3.58 3.81
C VAL A 332 13.56 2.45 3.27
N GLU A 333 13.69 1.28 3.88
CA GLU A 333 12.88 0.10 3.55
C GLU A 333 11.50 0.14 4.24
N PRO A 334 10.41 -0.14 3.50
CA PRO A 334 9.08 -0.08 4.06
C PRO A 334 8.74 -1.30 4.90
N LYS A 335 8.04 -1.04 6.01
CA LYS A 335 7.45 -2.08 6.83
C LYS A 335 6.12 -2.52 6.23
N LEU A 336 6.00 -3.79 5.84
CA LEU A 336 4.73 -4.34 5.38
C LEU A 336 3.88 -4.70 6.59
N VAL A 337 2.71 -4.07 6.70
CA VAL A 337 1.85 -4.21 7.87
C VAL A 337 0.78 -5.26 7.60
N ALA A 338 0.63 -6.24 8.48
CA ALA A 338 -0.47 -7.19 8.39
C ALA A 338 -1.78 -6.56 8.90
N ASP A 339 -2.90 -6.93 8.28
CA ASP A 339 -4.24 -6.41 8.56
C ASP A 339 -4.71 -6.67 10.02
N ASP A 340 -4.01 -7.52 10.77
CA ASP A 340 -4.32 -7.86 12.15
C ASP A 340 -3.05 -8.10 12.98
N VAL A 341 -2.54 -7.03 13.59
CA VAL A 341 -1.38 -7.08 14.52
C VAL A 341 -1.70 -7.94 15.77
N ASN A 342 -2.97 -8.29 16.02
CA ASN A 342 -3.38 -9.11 17.16
C ASN A 342 -3.51 -10.62 16.85
N SER A 343 -3.08 -11.11 15.69
CA SER A 343 -3.49 -12.43 15.20
C SER A 343 -2.56 -13.62 15.48
N LEU A 344 -1.35 -13.43 16.02
CA LEU A 344 -0.59 -14.56 16.55
C LEU A 344 -1.10 -14.80 17.97
N GLU A 345 -1.75 -15.92 18.23
CA GLU A 345 -2.00 -16.33 19.61
C GLU A 345 -0.63 -16.67 20.23
N SER A 346 -0.16 -15.84 21.17
CA SER A 346 1.12 -15.99 21.90
C SER A 346 2.40 -15.90 21.04
N PRO A 347 2.66 -14.77 20.34
CA PRO A 347 3.89 -14.61 19.56
C PRO A 347 5.14 -14.82 20.41
N GLU A 348 5.12 -14.44 21.70
CA GLU A 348 6.24 -14.57 22.64
C GLU A 348 6.71 -16.02 22.81
N ALA A 349 5.82 -17.00 22.66
CA ALA A 349 6.16 -18.42 22.75
C ALA A 349 6.92 -18.91 21.52
N LEU A 350 6.70 -18.31 20.35
CA LEU A 350 7.32 -18.69 19.08
C LEU A 350 8.60 -17.92 18.77
N LEU A 351 8.78 -16.70 19.30
CA LEU A 351 9.96 -15.86 19.03
C LEU A 351 11.30 -16.59 19.30
N PRO A 352 11.49 -17.32 20.42
CA PRO A 352 12.76 -18.03 20.65
C PRO A 352 13.04 -19.10 19.59
N THR A 353 12.00 -19.80 19.12
CA THR A 353 12.11 -20.84 18.09
C THR A 353 12.44 -20.21 16.74
N ILE A 354 11.71 -19.16 16.37
CA ILE A 354 11.92 -18.38 15.14
C ILE A 354 13.33 -17.79 15.11
N SER A 355 13.77 -17.14 16.20
CA SER A 355 15.12 -16.58 16.33
C SER A 355 16.19 -17.66 16.16
N ASN A 356 16.04 -18.81 16.81
CA ASN A 356 17.00 -19.90 16.69
C ASN A 356 17.08 -20.46 15.26
N ILE A 357 15.96 -20.68 14.58
CA ILE A 357 15.94 -21.19 13.20
C ILE A 357 16.56 -20.18 12.24
N THR A 358 16.27 -18.89 12.40
CA THR A 358 16.71 -17.83 11.48
C THR A 358 18.17 -17.43 11.62
N MET A 359 18.79 -17.76 12.75
CA MET A 359 20.20 -17.52 13.02
C MET A 359 21.14 -18.34 12.12
N GLN A 360 20.73 -19.51 11.61
CA GLN A 360 21.61 -20.32 10.78
C GLN A 360 21.68 -19.80 9.34
N LYS A 361 22.90 -19.65 8.80
CA LYS A 361 23.11 -19.44 7.36
C LYS A 361 23.10 -20.76 6.60
N HIS A 362 22.67 -20.71 5.35
CA HIS A 362 22.57 -21.87 4.47
C HIS A 362 23.43 -21.69 3.23
N GLY A 363 24.12 -22.75 2.80
CA GLY A 363 24.85 -22.77 1.53
C GLY A 363 23.93 -22.95 0.32
N ASN A 364 22.71 -23.44 0.54
CA ASN A 364 21.68 -23.52 -0.49
C ASN A 364 20.98 -22.17 -0.64
N VAL A 365 20.98 -21.63 -1.87
CA VAL A 365 20.43 -20.30 -2.18
C VAL A 365 18.94 -20.17 -1.86
N PHE A 366 18.14 -21.23 -2.03
CA PHE A 366 16.71 -21.20 -1.70
C PHE A 366 16.49 -21.19 -0.18
N ALA A 367 17.24 -22.01 0.55
CA ALA A 367 17.18 -22.06 2.01
C ALA A 367 17.65 -20.73 2.63
N GLU A 368 18.72 -20.14 2.09
CA GLU A 368 19.24 -18.86 2.55
C GLU A 368 18.28 -17.71 2.23
N ALA A 369 17.70 -17.69 1.03
CA ALA A 369 16.70 -16.70 0.65
C ALA A 369 15.44 -16.81 1.54
N PHE A 370 14.94 -18.03 1.78
CA PHE A 370 13.82 -18.24 2.70
C PHE A 370 14.13 -17.67 4.09
N VAL A 371 15.27 -18.04 4.68
CA VAL A 371 15.61 -17.62 6.04
C VAL A 371 15.84 -16.11 6.15
N ALA A 372 16.47 -15.50 5.16
CA ALA A 372 16.68 -14.05 5.13
C ALA A 372 15.35 -13.29 5.11
N ASN A 373 14.45 -13.65 4.18
CA ASN A 373 13.12 -13.03 4.07
C ASN A 373 12.25 -13.34 5.29
N PHE A 374 12.36 -14.55 5.86
CA PHE A 374 11.64 -14.96 7.06
C PHE A 374 12.09 -14.16 8.28
N LEU A 375 13.39 -13.93 8.45
CA LEU A 375 13.91 -13.08 9.52
C LEU A 375 13.50 -11.62 9.35
N GLU A 376 13.61 -11.06 8.14
CA GLU A 376 13.20 -9.68 7.86
C GLU A 376 11.70 -9.48 8.18
N ALA A 377 10.87 -10.43 7.78
CA ALA A 377 9.45 -10.45 8.11
C ALA A 377 9.20 -10.46 9.62
N VAL A 378 9.94 -11.27 10.37
CA VAL A 378 9.88 -11.33 11.83
C VAL A 378 10.33 -10.02 12.44
N GLN A 379 11.44 -9.42 12.01
CA GLN A 379 11.96 -8.19 12.59
C GLN A 379 11.04 -6.99 12.33
N SER A 380 10.47 -6.89 11.13
CA SER A 380 9.42 -5.92 10.82
C SER A 380 8.24 -6.10 11.77
N THR A 381 7.77 -7.35 11.91
CA THR A 381 6.64 -7.71 12.77
C THR A 381 6.96 -7.56 14.26
N GLU A 382 8.16 -7.87 14.74
CA GLU A 382 8.58 -7.75 16.14
C GLU A 382 8.64 -6.29 16.56
N SER A 383 9.02 -5.38 15.65
CA SER A 383 8.85 -3.96 15.92
C SER A 383 7.37 -3.62 16.15
N ASP A 384 6.46 -4.19 15.37
CA ASP A 384 5.01 -3.99 15.49
C ASP A 384 4.37 -4.73 16.69
N VAL A 385 4.87 -5.92 17.04
CA VAL A 385 4.43 -6.77 18.16
C VAL A 385 4.96 -6.21 19.47
N ARG A 386 6.18 -5.67 19.51
CA ARG A 386 6.68 -4.95 20.68
C ARG A 386 5.90 -3.65 20.88
N LEU A 387 5.55 -2.94 19.80
CA LEU A 387 4.62 -1.81 19.84
C LEU A 387 3.21 -2.23 20.33
N ALA A 388 2.75 -3.44 19.99
CA ALA A 388 1.49 -3.99 20.49
C ALA A 388 1.57 -4.48 21.95
N LEU A 389 2.70 -5.02 22.39
CA LEU A 389 2.98 -5.41 23.78
C LEU A 389 3.11 -4.19 24.71
N GLU A 390 3.60 -3.06 24.19
CA GLU A 390 3.56 -1.78 24.90
C GLU A 390 2.10 -1.35 25.20
N ARG A 391 1.11 -1.75 24.37
CA ARG A 391 -0.32 -1.55 24.67
C ARG A 391 -0.80 -2.34 25.89
N SER A 392 -0.20 -3.50 26.17
CA SER A 392 -0.67 -4.43 27.22
C SER A 392 0.02 -4.22 28.57
N SER A 393 1.19 -3.57 28.59
CA SER A 393 1.85 -3.26 29.85
C SER A 393 1.15 -2.09 30.57
N ALA A 394 0.48 -2.38 31.68
CA ALA A 394 -0.04 -1.37 32.60
C ALA A 394 1.05 -0.40 33.12
N ALA A 395 2.33 -0.77 32.99
CA ALA A 395 3.49 0.04 33.35
C ALA A 395 3.73 1.24 32.39
N PHE A 396 3.30 1.16 31.13
CA PHE A 396 3.49 2.26 30.17
C PHE A 396 2.52 3.43 30.43
N LYS A 397 1.25 3.14 30.79
CA LYS A 397 0.25 4.18 31.16
C LYS A 397 0.68 5.06 32.33
N VAL A 398 1.60 4.60 33.17
CA VAL A 398 2.02 5.31 34.39
C VAL A 398 3.27 6.16 34.17
N SER A 399 4.07 5.90 33.13
CA SER A 399 5.40 6.52 32.96
C SER A 399 5.52 7.59 31.86
N SER A 400 4.63 7.62 30.86
CA SER A 400 4.78 8.54 29.70
C SER A 400 3.74 9.65 29.57
N GLY A 401 2.60 9.59 30.26
CA GLY A 401 1.50 10.57 30.04
C GLY A 401 0.92 10.57 28.62
N ALA A 402 1.40 9.70 27.72
CA ALA A 402 0.99 9.60 26.33
C ALA A 402 -0.28 8.75 26.20
N SER A 403 -1.29 9.26 25.49
CA SER A 403 -2.51 8.52 25.15
C SER A 403 -2.22 7.52 24.02
N SER A 404 -1.61 6.38 24.33
CA SER A 404 -1.37 5.33 23.33
C SER A 404 -2.67 4.59 22.99
N GLY A 405 -3.09 4.63 21.72
CA GLY A 405 -4.27 3.92 21.21
C GLY A 405 -5.25 4.82 20.45
N LEU A 406 -6.29 4.20 19.88
CA LEU A 406 -7.38 4.94 19.24
C LEU A 406 -8.24 5.64 20.29
N VAL A 407 -8.73 6.83 19.97
CA VAL A 407 -9.54 7.68 20.86
C VAL A 407 -11.04 7.46 20.66
N THR A 408 -11.46 7.19 19.42
CA THR A 408 -12.87 6.99 19.05
C THR A 408 -13.27 5.51 19.11
N ASP A 409 -14.56 5.21 18.88
CA ASP A 409 -15.08 3.83 18.72
C ASP A 409 -14.78 3.23 17.32
N TYR A 410 -13.72 3.69 16.64
CA TYR A 410 -13.36 3.44 15.24
C TYR A 410 -13.90 2.11 14.68
N ARG A 411 -14.97 2.23 13.88
CA ARG A 411 -15.70 1.10 13.31
C ARG A 411 -15.09 0.65 12.00
N VAL A 412 -15.03 -0.67 11.80
CA VAL A 412 -14.54 -1.29 10.56
C VAL A 412 -15.66 -2.12 9.96
N GLN A 413 -16.07 -1.77 8.74
CA GLN A 413 -17.10 -2.48 7.98
C GLN A 413 -16.56 -3.00 6.64
N ASN A 414 -15.42 -2.49 6.17
CA ASN A 414 -14.78 -2.89 4.93
C ASN A 414 -13.25 -2.80 5.02
N GLY A 415 -12.56 -3.31 3.99
CA GLY A 415 -11.10 -3.38 3.96
C GLY A 415 -10.40 -2.01 4.01
N LEU A 416 -10.95 -0.97 3.39
CA LEU A 416 -10.36 0.37 3.42
C LEU A 416 -10.43 0.98 4.83
N GLN A 417 -11.56 0.83 5.53
CA GLN A 417 -11.67 1.23 6.93
C GLN A 417 -10.69 0.47 7.83
N GLY A 418 -10.45 -0.82 7.56
CA GLY A 418 -9.44 -1.61 8.26
C GLY A 418 -8.03 -1.06 8.06
N GLN A 419 -7.66 -0.76 6.81
CA GLN A 419 -6.36 -0.16 6.50
C GLN A 419 -6.19 1.22 7.18
N LEU A 420 -7.18 2.10 7.10
CA LEU A 420 -7.11 3.42 7.74
C LEU A 420 -7.13 3.35 9.27
N LYS A 421 -7.78 2.34 9.87
CA LYS A 421 -7.68 2.06 11.32
C LYS A 421 -6.26 1.67 11.71
N THR A 422 -5.59 0.88 10.88
CA THR A 422 -4.18 0.52 11.06
C THR A 422 -3.31 1.76 10.97
N VAL A 423 -3.49 2.60 9.95
CA VAL A 423 -2.79 3.90 9.85
C VAL A 423 -3.00 4.74 11.12
N ALA A 424 -4.25 4.93 11.55
CA ALA A 424 -4.58 5.69 12.76
C ALA A 424 -3.92 5.12 14.02
N THR A 425 -3.78 3.79 14.09
CA THR A 425 -3.05 3.11 15.16
C THR A 425 -1.56 3.47 15.14
N PHE A 426 -0.89 3.40 14.00
CA PHE A 426 0.53 3.78 13.91
C PHE A 426 0.75 5.25 14.26
N ILE A 427 -0.11 6.14 13.77
CA ILE A 427 -0.09 7.56 14.11
C ILE A 427 -0.23 7.77 15.62
N SER A 428 -1.11 7.03 16.31
CA SER A 428 -1.25 7.13 17.78
C SER A 428 0.01 6.74 18.56
N MET A 429 0.92 5.97 17.94
CA MET A 429 2.18 5.51 18.51
C MET A 429 3.39 6.34 18.05
N ARG A 430 3.16 7.46 17.36
CA ARG A 430 4.25 8.31 16.83
C ARG A 430 5.26 8.73 17.89
N GLU A 431 4.80 9.08 19.09
CA GLU A 431 5.67 9.54 20.17
C GLU A 431 6.55 8.43 20.72
N THR A 432 6.01 7.21 20.86
CA THR A 432 6.79 6.04 21.32
C THR A 432 7.77 5.54 20.28
N ARG A 433 7.44 5.74 19.00
CA ARG A 433 8.34 5.47 17.86
C ARG A 433 9.34 6.59 17.61
N PHE A 434 9.21 7.74 18.27
CA PHE A 434 9.94 8.96 17.91
C PHE A 434 9.80 9.31 16.42
N ALA A 435 8.65 8.97 15.83
CA ALA A 435 8.38 9.20 14.42
C ALA A 435 8.19 10.69 14.16
N GLU A 436 8.91 11.22 13.18
CA GLU A 436 8.75 12.60 12.72
C GLU A 436 8.03 12.63 11.38
N ARG A 437 8.26 11.63 10.52
CA ARG A 437 7.62 11.50 9.21
C ARG A 437 7.14 10.09 9.00
N ASP A 438 5.84 9.91 8.80
CA ASP A 438 5.30 8.61 8.42
C ASP A 438 4.70 8.64 7.00
N PHE A 439 4.92 7.57 6.25
CA PHE A 439 4.35 7.34 4.93
C PHE A 439 3.53 6.06 4.95
N PHE A 440 2.28 6.13 4.52
CA PHE A 440 1.37 5.00 4.52
C PHE A 440 0.80 4.78 3.13
N TYR A 441 1.07 3.61 2.55
CA TYR A 441 0.36 3.16 1.36
C TYR A 441 -0.91 2.39 1.75
N VAL A 442 -2.04 2.87 1.27
CA VAL A 442 -3.35 2.18 1.36
C VAL A 442 -3.94 2.03 -0.04
N THR A 443 -4.73 1.00 -0.25
CA THR A 443 -5.33 0.74 -1.57
C THR A 443 -6.75 0.24 -1.47
N MET A 444 -7.55 0.58 -2.47
CA MET A 444 -8.86 0.00 -2.70
C MET A 444 -9.00 -0.34 -4.18
N GLY A 445 -9.17 -1.63 -4.47
CA GLY A 445 -9.45 -2.13 -5.82
C GLY A 445 -10.93 -1.97 -6.23
N GLY A 446 -11.26 -2.50 -7.40
CA GLY A 446 -12.63 -2.54 -7.91
C GLY A 446 -12.98 -1.41 -8.88
N TRP A 447 -11.99 -0.62 -9.30
CA TRP A 447 -12.19 0.52 -10.20
C TRP A 447 -12.25 0.15 -11.69
N ASP A 448 -11.96 -1.11 -12.04
CA ASP A 448 -11.94 -1.60 -13.43
C ASP A 448 -13.34 -1.83 -14.03
N ASN A 449 -14.10 -0.75 -14.10
CA ASN A 449 -15.54 -0.77 -14.36
C ASN A 449 -15.87 -0.67 -15.86
N HIS A 450 -15.78 -1.80 -16.56
CA HIS A 450 -16.20 -1.92 -17.97
C HIS A 450 -17.71 -2.10 -18.15
N ARG A 451 -18.48 -2.29 -17.07
CA ARG A 451 -19.95 -2.44 -17.04
C ARG A 451 -20.52 -1.95 -15.69
N ASN A 452 -21.82 -1.66 -15.66
CA ASN A 452 -22.57 -1.17 -14.51
C ASN A 452 -21.86 -0.05 -13.75
N MET A 453 -21.23 0.86 -14.50
CA MET A 453 -20.21 1.74 -13.95
C MET A 453 -20.76 2.79 -13.00
N LYS A 454 -21.94 3.40 -13.28
CA LYS A 454 -22.57 4.36 -12.36
C LYS A 454 -22.84 3.74 -10.99
N ALA A 455 -23.46 2.56 -10.95
CA ALA A 455 -23.79 1.90 -9.69
C ALA A 455 -22.54 1.43 -8.93
N ARG A 456 -21.54 0.87 -9.63
CA ARG A 456 -20.27 0.45 -9.01
C ARG A 456 -19.50 1.63 -8.44
N THR A 457 -19.35 2.71 -9.22
CA THR A 457 -18.67 3.94 -8.80
C THR A 457 -19.35 4.56 -7.58
N ASN A 458 -20.69 4.61 -7.55
CA ASN A 458 -21.45 5.07 -6.39
C ASN A 458 -21.17 4.24 -5.13
N SER A 459 -21.08 2.90 -5.25
CA SER A 459 -20.76 2.01 -4.14
C SER A 459 -19.32 2.21 -3.62
N LEU A 460 -18.35 2.34 -4.54
CA LEU A 460 -16.95 2.57 -4.20
C LEU A 460 -16.76 3.94 -3.52
N PHE A 461 -17.42 4.99 -4.02
CA PHE A 461 -17.38 6.30 -3.39
C PHE A 461 -18.07 6.32 -2.03
N SER A 462 -19.19 5.60 -1.84
CA SER A 462 -19.81 5.44 -0.52
C SER A 462 -18.86 4.75 0.48
N THR A 463 -18.09 3.76 0.00
CA THR A 463 -17.04 3.09 0.79
C THR A 463 -15.94 4.07 1.20
N ILE A 464 -15.48 4.93 0.29
CA ILE A 464 -14.51 6.00 0.59
C ILE A 464 -15.09 6.97 1.61
N ASN A 465 -16.33 7.41 1.43
CA ASN A 465 -16.98 8.36 2.33
C ASN A 465 -16.98 7.87 3.78
N GLY A 466 -17.48 6.66 4.03
CA GLY A 466 -17.51 6.07 5.38
C GLY A 466 -16.11 5.77 5.93
N ALA A 467 -15.11 5.58 5.07
CA ALA A 467 -13.71 5.41 5.49
C ALA A 467 -13.07 6.74 5.92
N LEU A 468 -13.31 7.81 5.17
CA LEU A 468 -12.86 9.16 5.51
C LEU A 468 -13.54 9.69 6.78
N GLU A 469 -14.85 9.45 6.96
CA GLU A 469 -15.57 9.86 8.18
C GLU A 469 -14.90 9.33 9.45
N GLY A 470 -14.65 8.02 9.50
CA GLY A 470 -14.00 7.40 10.67
C GLY A 470 -12.54 7.85 10.84
N PHE A 471 -11.79 7.93 9.75
CA PHE A 471 -10.37 8.33 9.80
C PHE A 471 -10.20 9.78 10.25
N VAL A 472 -10.94 10.72 9.66
CA VAL A 472 -10.87 12.14 10.04
C VAL A 472 -11.32 12.35 11.48
N ALA A 473 -12.41 11.72 11.91
CA ALA A 473 -12.87 11.81 13.29
C ALA A 473 -11.79 11.36 14.28
N GLU A 474 -11.10 10.26 13.97
CA GLU A 474 -10.01 9.75 14.80
C GLU A 474 -8.77 10.66 14.79
N MET A 475 -8.35 11.18 13.63
CA MET A 475 -7.22 12.11 13.56
C MET A 475 -7.49 13.43 14.29
N LYS A 476 -8.73 13.95 14.21
CA LYS A 476 -9.17 15.10 15.00
C LYS A 476 -9.18 14.77 16.49
N ALA A 477 -9.67 13.59 16.89
CA ALA A 477 -9.69 13.15 18.29
C ALA A 477 -8.27 12.92 18.88
N GLN A 478 -7.32 12.50 18.04
CA GLN A 478 -5.89 12.39 18.39
C GLN A 478 -5.14 13.74 18.36
N ALA A 479 -5.82 14.84 18.04
CA ALA A 479 -5.25 16.18 17.88
C ALA A 479 -4.05 16.23 16.92
N VAL A 480 -4.13 15.49 15.82
CA VAL A 480 -3.04 15.35 14.83
C VAL A 480 -3.48 15.66 13.40
N TRP A 481 -4.75 16.04 13.19
CA TRP A 481 -5.33 16.24 11.86
C TRP A 481 -4.56 17.24 10.99
N ASP A 482 -4.05 18.33 11.57
CA ASP A 482 -3.28 19.35 10.85
C ASP A 482 -1.90 18.85 10.36
N SER A 483 -1.48 17.69 10.85
CA SER A 483 -0.22 17.03 10.52
C SER A 483 -0.38 15.85 9.58
N VAL A 484 -1.60 15.56 9.10
CA VAL A 484 -1.89 14.39 8.27
C VAL A 484 -2.48 14.82 6.94
N VAL A 485 -1.97 14.28 5.84
CA VAL A 485 -2.60 14.38 4.52
C VAL A 485 -2.89 13.01 3.93
N VAL A 486 -4.06 12.89 3.30
CA VAL A 486 -4.43 11.73 2.47
C VAL A 486 -4.58 12.21 1.04
N VAL A 487 -3.77 11.68 0.12
CA VAL A 487 -3.84 11.99 -1.31
C VAL A 487 -4.34 10.78 -2.07
N SER A 488 -5.40 10.95 -2.87
CA SER A 488 -5.89 9.89 -3.75
C SER A 488 -5.06 9.81 -5.03
N ALA A 489 -4.89 8.61 -5.56
CA ALA A 489 -4.19 8.39 -6.81
C ALA A 489 -4.70 7.16 -7.54
N SER A 490 -4.71 7.19 -8.86
CA SER A 490 -5.01 6.02 -9.70
C SER A 490 -3.96 5.91 -10.78
N GLU A 491 -3.74 4.72 -11.31
CA GLU A 491 -2.78 4.51 -12.39
C GLU A 491 -3.13 5.29 -13.65
N PHE A 492 -4.43 5.50 -13.89
CA PHE A 492 -5.01 6.28 -14.97
C PHE A 492 -6.50 6.56 -14.71
N ALA A 493 -7.12 7.42 -15.52
CA ALA A 493 -8.57 7.59 -15.54
C ALA A 493 -9.29 6.55 -16.42
N ARG A 494 -10.62 6.57 -16.38
CA ARG A 494 -11.46 5.96 -17.41
C ARG A 494 -11.60 6.83 -18.64
N THR A 495 -11.95 6.23 -19.78
CA THR A 495 -12.37 7.01 -20.95
C THR A 495 -13.57 7.88 -20.62
N LEU A 496 -13.59 9.10 -21.17
CA LEU A 496 -14.75 9.97 -21.07
C LEU A 496 -15.95 9.43 -21.85
N ASP A 497 -15.71 8.66 -22.92
CA ASP A 497 -16.79 7.98 -23.64
C ASP A 497 -17.33 6.74 -22.89
N SER A 498 -18.58 6.42 -23.18
CA SER A 498 -19.22 5.18 -22.72
C SER A 498 -19.01 4.06 -23.74
N ASN A 499 -18.76 2.85 -23.25
CA ASN A 499 -18.79 1.61 -24.04
C ASN A 499 -20.16 0.90 -23.99
N GLY A 500 -21.20 1.59 -23.49
CA GLY A 500 -22.57 1.10 -23.37
C GLY A 500 -23.06 1.15 -21.94
N ASP A 501 -22.38 0.48 -21.01
CA ASP A 501 -22.74 0.44 -19.57
C ASP A 501 -21.50 0.61 -18.66
N GLY A 502 -20.33 0.85 -19.25
CA GLY A 502 -19.11 1.23 -18.56
C GLY A 502 -18.19 2.02 -19.46
N SER A 503 -16.90 2.02 -19.13
CA SER A 503 -15.88 2.77 -19.89
C SER A 503 -14.58 1.98 -19.96
N ASP A 504 -13.73 2.39 -20.90
CA ASP A 504 -12.47 1.74 -21.19
C ASP A 504 -11.31 2.47 -20.46
N HIS A 505 -10.07 2.03 -20.67
CA HIS A 505 -8.90 2.62 -20.04
C HIS A 505 -8.58 4.00 -20.66
N GLY A 506 -8.45 5.00 -19.79
CA GLY A 506 -8.08 6.37 -20.10
C GLY A 506 -6.65 6.70 -19.68
N TRP A 507 -6.38 7.98 -19.42
CA TRP A 507 -5.03 8.44 -19.03
C TRP A 507 -5.10 9.58 -18.01
N GLY A 508 -5.32 10.82 -18.44
CA GLY A 508 -5.42 11.97 -17.53
C GLY A 508 -6.61 11.89 -16.59
N ALA A 509 -6.37 12.12 -15.31
CA ALA A 509 -7.29 11.88 -14.19
C ALA A 509 -7.46 13.12 -13.29
N ASN A 510 -8.42 13.01 -12.37
CA ASN A 510 -8.64 13.99 -11.32
C ASN A 510 -8.50 13.31 -9.94
N HIS A 511 -7.96 14.01 -8.96
CA HIS A 511 -7.66 13.46 -7.65
C HIS A 511 -8.10 14.43 -6.55
N PHE A 512 -8.43 13.91 -5.38
CA PHE A 512 -8.60 14.70 -4.17
C PHE A 512 -7.42 14.54 -3.21
N ILE A 513 -7.24 15.54 -2.36
CA ILE A 513 -6.41 15.52 -1.16
C ILE A 513 -7.24 16.02 0.01
N VAL A 514 -7.05 15.42 1.19
CA VAL A 514 -7.67 15.85 2.44
C VAL A 514 -6.63 15.95 3.56
N GLY A 515 -6.77 16.92 4.46
CA GLY A 515 -5.87 17.15 5.59
C GLY A 515 -6.11 18.50 6.26
N GLY A 516 -5.87 18.60 7.56
CA GLY A 516 -6.15 19.84 8.33
C GLY A 516 -5.15 20.96 8.09
N GLY A 517 -3.96 20.64 7.55
CA GLY A 517 -2.92 21.63 7.22
C GLY A 517 -3.07 22.25 5.83
N LEU A 518 -4.11 21.88 5.08
CA LEU A 518 -4.31 22.35 3.71
C LEU A 518 -4.81 23.79 3.67
N ASN A 519 -4.46 24.49 2.59
CA ASN A 519 -5.17 25.68 2.13
C ASN A 519 -6.21 25.23 1.08
N GLY A 520 -7.23 24.48 1.54
CA GLY A 520 -8.18 23.80 0.66
C GLY A 520 -9.26 24.72 0.07
N GLY A 521 -10.42 24.14 -0.22
CA GLY A 521 -11.53 24.87 -0.87
C GLY A 521 -11.21 25.30 -2.31
N THR A 522 -10.26 24.61 -2.95
CA THR A 522 -9.74 24.95 -4.28
C THR A 522 -9.67 23.72 -5.18
N VAL A 523 -9.96 23.92 -6.47
CA VAL A 523 -9.63 22.99 -7.55
C VAL A 523 -8.37 23.51 -8.23
N PHE A 524 -7.23 22.89 -7.92
CA PHE A 524 -5.92 23.19 -8.48
C PHE A 524 -5.76 22.62 -9.89
N ASN A 525 -4.77 23.14 -10.61
CA ASN A 525 -4.56 22.92 -12.05
C ASN A 525 -5.73 23.43 -12.91
N LYS A 526 -5.60 23.41 -14.23
CA LYS A 526 -6.71 23.74 -15.14
C LYS A 526 -7.41 22.47 -15.59
N TYR A 527 -8.74 22.46 -15.46
CA TYR A 527 -9.56 21.42 -16.07
C TYR A 527 -9.36 21.38 -17.59
N LEU A 528 -9.75 20.26 -18.21
CA LEU A 528 -9.72 20.12 -19.67
C LEU A 528 -10.49 21.27 -20.33
N GLU A 529 -9.83 21.97 -21.27
CA GLU A 529 -10.45 23.08 -21.99
C GLU A 529 -11.60 22.61 -22.89
N PHE A 530 -11.44 21.42 -23.46
CA PHE A 530 -12.42 20.74 -24.32
C PHE A 530 -12.55 19.29 -23.88
N VAL A 531 -13.78 18.82 -23.74
CA VAL A 531 -14.16 17.46 -23.32
C VAL A 531 -14.80 16.68 -24.47
N LYS A 532 -14.99 17.32 -25.63
CA LYS A 532 -15.52 16.68 -26.84
C LYS A 532 -14.51 15.78 -27.58
N PRO A 533 -15.01 14.77 -28.33
CA PRO A 533 -14.18 13.93 -29.20
C PRO A 533 -13.37 14.72 -30.22
N GLY A 534 -12.14 14.28 -30.48
CA GLY A 534 -11.23 14.88 -31.47
C GLY A 534 -10.64 16.23 -31.04
N SER A 535 -10.79 16.61 -29.78
CA SER A 535 -10.14 17.80 -29.22
C SER A 535 -8.60 17.63 -29.17
N PRO A 536 -7.81 18.72 -29.02
CA PRO A 536 -6.35 18.68 -29.13
C PRO A 536 -5.60 17.77 -28.14
N ARG A 537 -6.30 17.27 -27.11
CA ARG A 537 -5.77 16.34 -26.11
C ARG A 537 -6.44 14.98 -26.14
N ASP A 538 -7.39 14.73 -27.05
CA ASP A 538 -8.07 13.45 -27.17
C ASP A 538 -7.29 12.50 -28.11
N LEU A 539 -6.84 11.36 -27.57
CA LEU A 539 -6.24 10.27 -28.34
C LEU A 539 -7.28 9.38 -29.05
N GLY A 540 -8.55 9.74 -28.93
CA GLY A 540 -9.71 8.99 -29.38
C GLY A 540 -10.44 8.36 -28.19
N ARG A 541 -11.77 8.28 -28.32
CA ARG A 541 -12.67 7.74 -27.29
C ARG A 541 -12.61 8.49 -25.94
N GLY A 542 -12.16 9.74 -25.93
CA GLY A 542 -12.01 10.49 -24.69
C GLY A 542 -10.86 9.98 -23.82
N ARG A 543 -9.80 9.44 -24.44
CA ARG A 543 -8.52 9.15 -23.79
C ARG A 543 -7.68 10.42 -23.78
N PHE A 544 -7.83 11.21 -22.73
CA PHE A 544 -7.18 12.52 -22.66
C PHE A 544 -5.73 12.45 -22.22
N ILE A 545 -4.86 13.10 -22.99
CA ILE A 545 -3.47 13.38 -22.60
C ILE A 545 -3.50 14.37 -21.44
N PRO A 546 -3.01 14.01 -20.25
CA PRO A 546 -2.95 14.92 -19.12
C PRO A 546 -2.11 16.15 -19.48
N GLU A 547 -2.50 17.28 -18.93
CA GLU A 547 -1.71 18.51 -19.04
C GLU A 547 -0.68 18.63 -17.94
N TYR A 548 -1.06 18.21 -16.74
CA TYR A 548 -0.24 18.35 -15.56
C TYR A 548 0.39 17.01 -15.16
N PRO A 549 1.68 17.01 -14.79
CA PRO A 549 2.35 15.80 -14.35
C PRO A 549 1.96 15.46 -12.90
N TRP A 550 2.22 14.24 -12.45
CA TRP A 550 2.08 13.86 -11.05
C TRP A 550 2.98 14.68 -10.11
N GLU A 551 4.09 15.19 -10.62
CA GLU A 551 4.98 16.13 -9.94
C GLU A 551 4.24 17.40 -9.49
N SER A 552 3.19 17.83 -10.20
CA SER A 552 2.34 18.96 -9.78
C SER A 552 1.70 18.75 -8.41
N VAL A 553 1.46 17.49 -8.05
CA VAL A 553 0.87 17.08 -6.76
C VAL A 553 1.96 16.68 -5.76
N ALA A 554 2.94 15.90 -6.19
CA ALA A 554 3.92 15.29 -5.29
C ALA A 554 4.97 16.28 -4.76
N VAL A 555 5.37 17.28 -5.56
CA VAL A 555 6.37 18.28 -5.16
C VAL A 555 5.93 19.11 -3.95
N PRO A 556 4.76 19.78 -3.95
CA PRO A 556 4.36 20.60 -2.79
C PRO A 556 4.14 19.75 -1.53
N ILE A 557 3.70 18.49 -1.65
CA ILE A 557 3.61 17.57 -0.53
C ILE A 557 5.00 17.25 0.04
N ALA A 558 5.99 16.97 -0.81
CA ALA A 558 7.35 16.71 -0.37
C ALA A 558 8.00 17.93 0.31
N GLU A 559 7.77 19.14 -0.21
CA GLU A 559 8.21 20.39 0.43
C GLU A 559 7.54 20.59 1.79
N TRP A 560 6.24 20.34 1.89
CA TRP A 560 5.53 20.39 3.17
C TRP A 560 6.10 19.36 4.17
N LEU A 561 6.47 18.16 3.71
CA LEU A 561 7.16 17.19 4.55
C LEU A 561 8.59 17.65 4.96
N GLY A 562 9.17 18.62 4.26
CA GLY A 562 10.48 19.21 4.59
C GLY A 562 11.61 18.71 3.71
N VAL A 563 11.32 18.17 2.52
CA VAL A 563 12.35 17.87 1.51
C VAL A 563 13.02 19.16 1.08
N GLU A 564 14.35 19.16 1.11
CA GLU A 564 15.15 20.33 0.76
C GLU A 564 15.15 20.58 -0.76
N ALA A 565 15.25 21.85 -1.17
CA ALA A 565 15.30 22.22 -2.58
C ALA A 565 16.45 21.53 -3.35
N SER A 566 17.58 21.29 -2.68
CA SER A 566 18.76 20.57 -3.21
C SER A 566 18.47 19.11 -3.56
N GLN A 567 17.48 18.48 -2.92
CA GLN A 567 17.15 17.06 -3.09
C GLN A 567 16.01 16.83 -4.09
N LYS A 568 15.31 17.90 -4.53
CA LYS A 568 14.13 17.79 -5.40
C LYS A 568 14.39 16.99 -6.68
N GLN A 569 15.51 17.23 -7.36
CA GLN A 569 15.83 16.54 -8.62
C GLN A 569 16.06 15.03 -8.41
N THR A 570 16.63 14.64 -7.27
CA THR A 570 16.81 13.24 -6.88
C THR A 570 15.48 12.56 -6.61
N VAL A 571 14.56 13.25 -5.92
CA VAL A 571 13.23 12.73 -5.60
C VAL A 571 12.32 12.68 -6.83
N PHE A 572 12.40 13.69 -7.69
CA PHE A 572 11.55 13.92 -8.87
C PHE A 572 12.38 14.03 -10.15
N PRO A 573 12.79 12.91 -10.76
CA PRO A 573 13.76 12.93 -11.85
C PRO A 573 13.28 13.62 -13.13
N ASN A 574 11.97 13.75 -13.34
CA ASN A 574 11.41 14.43 -14.51
C ASN A 574 11.13 15.93 -14.25
N ILE A 575 11.36 16.45 -13.04
CA ILE A 575 10.97 17.82 -12.66
C ILE A 575 11.56 18.89 -13.58
N GLN A 576 12.77 18.67 -14.09
CA GLN A 576 13.45 19.56 -15.04
C GLN A 576 12.77 19.71 -16.40
N ASN A 577 11.82 18.83 -16.72
CA ASN A 577 11.07 18.86 -17.98
C ASN A 577 9.81 19.72 -17.89
N PHE A 578 9.45 20.19 -16.69
CA PHE A 578 8.22 20.93 -16.39
C PHE A 578 8.54 22.36 -15.96
N GLY A 579 7.75 23.32 -16.43
CA GLY A 579 7.89 24.73 -16.05
C GLY A 579 7.25 25.02 -14.70
N GLU A 580 7.50 26.21 -14.14
CA GLU A 580 6.88 26.65 -12.88
C GLU A 580 5.34 26.63 -12.95
N GLY A 581 4.76 26.95 -14.11
CA GLY A 581 3.31 26.93 -14.32
C GLY A 581 2.67 25.53 -14.40
N ASP A 582 3.48 24.48 -14.46
CA ASP A 582 3.03 23.08 -14.44
C ASP A 582 2.98 22.51 -13.01
N LEU A 583 3.53 23.22 -12.03
CA LEU A 583 3.66 22.78 -10.64
C LEU A 583 2.82 23.68 -9.71
N ILE A 584 2.25 23.07 -8.67
CA ILE A 584 1.56 23.80 -7.61
C ILE A 584 2.59 24.19 -6.56
N SER A 585 2.54 25.44 -6.07
CA SER A 585 3.42 25.88 -5.00
C SER A 585 2.97 25.30 -3.65
N VAL A 586 3.92 25.04 -2.75
CA VAL A 586 3.58 24.56 -1.40
C VAL A 586 2.73 25.56 -0.61
N ASP A 587 2.94 26.86 -0.82
CA ASP A 587 2.17 27.93 -0.15
C ASP A 587 0.73 28.03 -0.66
N ASP A 588 0.48 27.66 -1.92
CA ASP A 588 -0.88 27.57 -2.45
C ASP A 588 -1.62 26.36 -1.85
N LEU A 589 -0.93 25.22 -1.66
CA LEU A 589 -1.54 23.98 -1.21
C LEU A 589 -1.66 23.86 0.33
N PHE A 590 -0.72 24.42 1.10
CA PHE A 590 -0.65 24.27 2.55
C PHE A 590 -0.63 25.62 3.27
N ALA A 591 -1.39 25.72 4.36
CA ALA A 591 -1.42 26.92 5.18
C ALA A 591 -0.10 27.07 5.97
N GLY A 592 0.52 28.26 5.91
CA GLY A 592 1.59 28.67 6.83
C GLY A 592 2.99 28.09 6.58
N ASN A 593 3.32 27.66 5.36
CA ASN A 593 4.65 27.12 5.03
C ASN A 593 5.73 28.17 4.73
N SER A 594 5.51 29.44 5.08
CA SER A 594 6.47 30.53 4.89
C SER A 594 7.66 30.42 5.87
N SER A 595 8.54 29.44 5.64
CA SER A 595 9.90 29.44 6.16
C SER A 595 10.88 29.70 5.02
N SER A 596 10.90 30.94 4.52
CA SER A 596 12.07 31.46 3.80
C SER A 596 13.09 31.96 4.82
N PRO A 597 14.37 31.57 4.74
CA PRO A 597 15.43 32.17 5.55
C PRO A 597 15.75 33.57 4.99
N GLY A 598 14.92 34.55 5.34
CA GLY A 598 15.09 35.96 4.99
C GLY A 598 16.00 36.67 5.99
N ASN A 599 17.23 36.89 5.57
CA ASN A 599 18.28 37.67 6.21
C ASN A 599 17.75 38.97 6.85
N SER A 600 17.64 39.05 8.19
CA SER A 600 17.49 40.33 8.89
C SER A 600 18.87 40.86 9.25
N SER A 601 19.47 41.59 8.31
CA SER A 601 20.58 42.48 8.63
C SER A 601 20.07 43.56 9.57
N SER A 602 20.55 43.52 10.81
CA SER A 602 20.42 44.61 11.76
C SER A 602 21.18 45.83 11.26
N GLU A 603 20.47 46.81 10.68
CA GLU A 603 20.99 48.17 10.60
C GLU A 603 20.59 48.91 11.87
N THR A 604 21.56 49.06 12.76
CA THR A 604 21.57 50.07 13.81
C THR A 604 21.82 51.44 13.20
N ALA A 605 20.92 52.38 13.45
CA ALA A 605 21.19 53.82 13.49
C ALA A 605 20.68 54.37 14.82
#